data_AF-A0A1S4A745-F1
#
_entry.id   AF-A0A1S4A745-F1
#
_cell.length_a   1.000
_cell.length_b   1.000
_cell.length_c   1.000
_cell.angle_alpha   90.00
_cell.angle_beta   90.00
_cell.angle_gamma   90.00
#
_symmetry.space_group_name_H-M   'P 1'
#
loop_
_entity.id
_entity.type
_entity.pdbx_description
1 polymer ?
#
loop_
_entity_poly.entity_id
_entity_poly.type
_entity_poly.pdbx_seq_one_letter_code
_entity_poly.pdbx_strand_id
1 'polypeptide(L)'
;MLTAPSLSRFKSPFISCPLKLPSSSSSTFSQKFHQTHRSPHSYPCVRAVDLDQNTVIAITVGVVSVAIGIGIPVFYETQIDNAAKRDNTQPCFPCSGSGAQKCRFCLGTGSVTVELGGGETEVSRCINCDGAGGLTCTTCQGSGIQPRYLDRREFKDDD
;
A
#
# COMPACT_ATOMS: atom_id res chain seq x y z
N MET A 1 -13.62 7.58 -46.61
CA MET A 1 -13.96 6.15 -46.60
C MET A 1 -13.06 5.48 -45.57
N LEU A 2 -13.63 5.09 -44.43
CA LEU A 2 -12.91 4.45 -43.31
C LEU A 2 -13.19 2.95 -43.36
N THR A 3 -12.16 2.14 -43.59
CA THR A 3 -12.23 0.67 -43.54
C THR A 3 -11.63 0.18 -42.23
N ALA A 4 -12.47 -0.42 -41.37
CA ALA A 4 -12.05 -1.10 -40.15
C ALA A 4 -11.54 -2.52 -40.45
N PRO A 5 -10.52 -3.03 -39.74
CA PRO A 5 -10.09 -4.42 -39.87
C PRO A 5 -10.99 -5.37 -39.08
N SER A 6 -11.18 -6.57 -39.64
CA SER A 6 -12.07 -7.63 -39.16
C SER A 6 -11.50 -8.42 -37.97
N LEU A 7 -12.37 -8.78 -37.04
CA LEU A 7 -12.07 -9.60 -35.86
C LEU A 7 -11.78 -11.06 -36.25
N SER A 8 -10.58 -11.54 -35.94
CA SER A 8 -10.20 -12.95 -36.04
C SER A 8 -10.83 -13.75 -34.88
N ARG A 9 -11.76 -14.62 -35.25
CA ARG A 9 -12.52 -15.54 -34.40
C ARG A 9 -11.58 -16.55 -33.70
N PHE A 10 -11.38 -16.40 -32.40
CA PHE A 10 -10.71 -17.40 -31.55
C PHE A 10 -11.47 -18.74 -31.61
N LYS A 11 -10.80 -19.82 -32.04
CA LYS A 11 -11.30 -21.20 -31.97
C LYS A 11 -10.70 -21.88 -30.74
N SER A 12 -11.54 -22.18 -29.75
CA SER A 12 -11.21 -23.02 -28.58
C SER A 12 -11.36 -24.50 -28.94
N PRO A 13 -10.42 -25.39 -28.58
CA PRO A 13 -10.49 -26.81 -28.90
C PRO A 13 -11.17 -27.67 -27.81
N PHE A 14 -11.76 -27.05 -26.78
CA PHE A 14 -12.41 -27.81 -25.71
C PHE A 14 -13.92 -27.72 -25.84
N ILE A 15 -14.52 -28.64 -26.61
CA ILE A 15 -15.84 -29.26 -26.42
C ILE A 15 -15.97 -30.29 -27.55
N SER A 16 -15.98 -31.59 -27.21
CA SER A 16 -16.79 -32.64 -27.85
C SER A 16 -16.46 -34.02 -27.24
N CYS A 17 -17.22 -34.41 -26.22
CA CYS A 17 -17.45 -35.82 -25.92
C CYS A 17 -18.67 -36.31 -26.75
N PRO A 18 -18.68 -37.54 -27.25
CA PRO A 18 -19.94 -38.24 -27.48
C PRO A 18 -20.03 -39.58 -26.72
N LEU A 19 -21.13 -39.74 -26.00
CA LEU A 19 -21.60 -41.00 -25.41
C LEU A 19 -22.29 -41.88 -26.48
N LYS A 20 -21.76 -43.10 -26.67
CA LYS A 20 -22.39 -44.45 -26.56
C LYS A 20 -23.60 -44.91 -27.43
N LEU A 21 -23.32 -45.96 -28.26
CA LEU A 21 -24.08 -47.20 -28.67
C LEU A 21 -25.29 -47.13 -29.65
N PRO A 22 -25.76 -48.27 -30.25
CA PRO A 22 -25.11 -49.39 -30.98
C PRO A 22 -25.77 -49.69 -32.37
N SER A 23 -25.17 -50.54 -33.23
CA SER A 23 -25.82 -51.65 -34.01
C SER A 23 -24.94 -52.18 -35.16
N SER A 24 -24.78 -53.51 -35.18
CA SER A 24 -24.74 -54.52 -36.29
C SER A 24 -24.13 -54.11 -37.65
N SER A 25 -23.28 -54.85 -38.38
CA SER A 25 -22.92 -56.29 -38.50
C SER A 25 -21.87 -56.32 -39.65
N SER A 26 -20.78 -57.11 -39.69
CA SER A 26 -20.69 -58.55 -40.00
C SER A 26 -19.21 -58.97 -40.13
N SER A 27 -18.88 -60.20 -39.67
CA SER A 27 -17.82 -61.16 -40.13
C SER A 27 -16.38 -60.66 -40.41
N THR A 28 -15.28 -61.29 -39.96
CA THR A 28 -15.00 -62.74 -39.88
C THR A 28 -13.76 -63.02 -39.00
N PHE A 29 -13.74 -64.25 -38.50
CA PHE A 29 -12.84 -64.97 -37.62
C PHE A 29 -11.34 -65.02 -38.00
N SER A 30 -10.45 -64.80 -37.03
CA SER A 30 -9.38 -65.77 -36.67
C SER A 30 -8.62 -65.31 -35.43
N GLN A 31 -8.88 -65.99 -34.32
CA GLN A 31 -8.07 -65.92 -33.11
C GLN A 31 -6.75 -66.67 -33.34
N LYS A 32 -5.63 -66.00 -33.11
CA LYS A 32 -4.41 -66.64 -32.63
C LYS A 32 -4.01 -65.97 -31.32
N PHE A 33 -4.28 -66.70 -30.24
CA PHE A 33 -3.59 -66.55 -28.97
C PHE A 33 -2.08 -66.72 -29.24
N HIS A 34 -1.25 -65.77 -28.81
CA HIS A 34 0.02 -66.05 -28.11
C HIS A 34 0.67 -64.74 -27.66
N GLN A 35 1.14 -64.78 -26.41
CA GLN A 35 2.17 -63.94 -25.80
C GLN A 35 1.77 -62.55 -25.26
N THR A 36 1.45 -62.56 -23.97
CA THR A 36 1.64 -61.46 -23.01
C THR A 36 3.08 -60.95 -23.06
N HIS A 37 3.34 -59.89 -23.83
CA HIS A 37 4.52 -59.06 -23.65
C HIS A 37 4.12 -57.85 -22.80
N ARG A 38 4.49 -57.85 -21.52
CA ARG A 38 4.33 -56.70 -20.64
C ARG A 38 5.12 -55.53 -21.24
N SER A 39 4.42 -54.47 -21.63
CA SER A 39 5.06 -53.17 -21.91
C SER A 39 5.62 -52.62 -20.59
N PRO A 40 6.87 -52.15 -20.54
CA PRO A 40 7.34 -51.42 -19.37
C PRO A 40 6.57 -50.11 -19.27
N HIS A 41 6.12 -49.76 -18.06
CA HIS A 41 5.59 -48.44 -17.77
C HIS A 41 6.66 -47.39 -18.11
N SER A 42 6.45 -46.65 -19.20
CA SER A 42 7.26 -45.49 -19.52
C SER A 42 6.84 -44.37 -18.58
N TYR A 43 7.60 -44.18 -17.51
CA TYR A 43 7.49 -42.97 -16.70
C TYR A 43 7.89 -41.79 -17.60
N PRO A 44 7.13 -40.68 -17.63
CA PRO A 44 7.60 -39.48 -18.30
C PRO A 44 8.85 -39.00 -17.55
N CYS A 45 10.02 -39.35 -18.10
CA CYS A 45 11.28 -38.78 -17.66
C CYS A 45 11.27 -37.32 -18.12
N VAL A 46 11.06 -36.41 -17.17
CA VAL A 46 11.19 -34.97 -17.40
C VAL A 46 12.65 -34.72 -17.75
N ARG A 47 12.95 -34.73 -19.05
CA ARG A 47 14.24 -34.32 -19.58
C ARG A 47 14.32 -32.81 -19.39
N ALA A 48 14.98 -32.39 -18.32
CA ALA A 48 15.53 -31.05 -18.25
C ALA A 48 16.51 -30.93 -19.43
N VAL A 49 16.16 -30.10 -20.41
CA VAL A 49 16.92 -29.61 -21.59
C VAL A 49 15.98 -29.60 -22.78
N ASP A 50 15.07 -28.63 -22.78
CA ASP A 50 14.95 -27.66 -23.88
C ASP A 50 14.06 -26.51 -23.36
N LEU A 51 14.70 -25.47 -22.82
CA LEU A 51 13.96 -24.29 -22.39
C LEU A 51 13.67 -23.51 -23.67
N ASP A 52 12.51 -23.80 -24.29
CA ASP A 52 12.07 -23.17 -25.53
C ASP A 52 12.21 -21.65 -25.43
N GLN A 53 12.63 -20.99 -26.51
CA GLN A 53 12.88 -19.55 -26.56
C GLN A 53 11.65 -18.77 -26.04
N ASN A 54 10.44 -19.27 -26.33
CA ASN A 54 9.20 -18.65 -25.85
C ASN A 54 9.01 -18.80 -24.33
N THR A 55 9.46 -19.90 -23.74
CA THR A 55 9.44 -20.12 -22.28
C THR A 55 10.41 -19.17 -21.57
N VAL A 56 11.60 -18.95 -22.15
CA VAL A 56 12.56 -17.97 -21.61
C VAL A 56 11.99 -16.55 -21.68
N ILE A 57 11.37 -16.18 -22.80
CA ILE A 57 10.73 -14.87 -22.97
C ILE A 57 9.59 -14.70 -21.97
N ALA A 58 8.75 -15.73 -21.78
CA ALA A 58 7.63 -15.65 -20.83
C ALA A 58 8.11 -15.45 -19.39
N ILE A 59 9.14 -16.17 -18.96
CA ILE A 59 9.70 -16.03 -17.59
C ILE A 59 10.34 -14.65 -17.41
N THR A 60 11.12 -14.18 -18.38
CA THR A 60 11.79 -12.88 -18.30
C THR A 60 10.80 -11.71 -18.24
N VAL A 61 9.78 -11.69 -19.12
CA VAL A 61 8.71 -10.68 -19.10
C VAL A 61 7.92 -10.76 -17.78
N GLY A 62 7.64 -11.97 -17.29
CA GLY A 62 6.98 -12.18 -15.99
C GLY A 62 7.77 -11.58 -14.83
N VAL A 63 9.07 -11.86 -14.74
CA VAL A 63 9.93 -11.32 -13.66
C VAL A 63 10.08 -9.80 -13.77
N VAL A 64 10.31 -9.27 -14.97
CA VAL A 64 10.47 -7.82 -15.19
C VAL A 64 9.19 -7.07 -14.85
N SER A 65 8.02 -7.57 -15.26
CA SER A 65 6.73 -6.93 -14.94
C SER A 65 6.43 -6.90 -13.44
N VAL A 66 6.74 -7.99 -12.71
CA VAL A 66 6.60 -8.03 -11.24
C VAL A 66 7.59 -7.06 -10.58
N ALA A 67 8.85 -7.04 -11.02
CA ALA A 67 9.86 -6.14 -10.49
C ALA A 67 9.46 -4.66 -10.66
N ILE A 68 8.95 -4.28 -11.84
CA ILE A 68 8.44 -2.93 -12.10
C ILE A 68 7.21 -2.63 -11.23
N GLY A 69 6.27 -3.59 -11.13
CA GLY A 69 5.04 -3.45 -10.35
C GLY A 69 5.28 -3.20 -8.85
N ILE A 70 6.36 -3.73 -8.29
CA ILE A 70 6.77 -3.48 -6.89
C ILE A 70 7.70 -2.26 -6.80
N GLY A 71 8.61 -2.10 -7.75
CA GLY A 71 9.63 -1.05 -7.72
C GLY A 71 9.05 0.36 -7.81
N ILE A 72 8.01 0.57 -8.62
CA ILE A 72 7.39 1.89 -8.76
C ILE A 72 6.77 2.38 -7.43
N PRO A 73 5.86 1.63 -6.76
CA PRO A 73 5.36 2.03 -5.44
C PRO A 73 6.47 2.25 -4.42
N VAL A 74 7.45 1.34 -4.35
CA VAL A 74 8.58 1.47 -3.39
C VAL A 74 9.40 2.73 -3.64
N PHE A 75 9.66 3.08 -4.91
CA PHE A 75 10.36 4.31 -5.27
C PHE A 75 9.59 5.56 -4.82
N TYR A 76 8.27 5.59 -5.05
CA TYR A 76 7.45 6.73 -4.64
C TYR A 76 7.34 6.85 -3.11
N GLU A 77 7.14 5.74 -2.39
CA GLU A 77 7.17 5.72 -0.91
C GLU A 77 8.52 6.23 -0.39
N THR A 78 9.63 5.77 -0.99
CA THR A 78 10.98 6.20 -0.61
C THR A 78 11.19 7.71 -0.82
N GLN A 79 10.69 8.27 -1.92
CA GLN A 79 10.77 9.71 -2.19
C GLN A 79 9.96 10.52 -1.17
N ILE A 80 8.78 10.02 -0.77
CA ILE A 80 7.90 10.64 0.21
C ILE A 80 8.56 10.62 1.60
N ASP A 81 9.10 9.47 2.02
CA ASP A 81 9.77 9.31 3.32
C ASP A 81 11.01 10.19 3.43
N ASN A 82 11.81 10.28 2.38
CA ASN A 82 12.99 11.15 2.38
C ASN A 82 12.62 12.63 2.43
N ALA A 83 11.52 13.05 1.79
CA ALA A 83 10.99 14.39 1.95
C ALA A 83 10.45 14.63 3.38
N ALA A 84 9.85 13.62 4.01
CA ALA A 84 9.37 13.65 5.39
C ALA A 84 10.49 13.58 6.44
N LYS A 85 11.73 13.25 6.06
CA LYS A 85 12.90 13.26 6.97
C LYS A 85 13.60 14.60 7.11
N ARG A 86 13.31 15.61 6.28
CA ARG A 86 13.93 16.94 6.47
C ARG A 86 13.65 17.44 7.87
N ASP A 87 14.66 17.74 8.67
CA ASP A 87 14.42 18.29 10.01
C ASP A 87 13.67 19.61 9.88
N ASN A 88 12.52 19.71 10.55
CA ASN A 88 11.73 20.93 10.62
C ASN A 88 11.89 21.49 12.03
N THR A 89 12.59 22.61 12.12
CA THR A 89 12.82 23.33 13.38
C THR A 89 12.04 24.64 13.43
N GLN A 90 11.10 24.88 12.51
CA GLN A 90 10.33 26.12 12.51
C GLN A 90 9.41 26.16 13.74
N PRO A 91 9.50 27.22 14.56
CA PRO A 91 8.67 27.36 15.74
C PRO A 91 7.21 27.52 15.33
N CYS A 92 6.32 26.83 16.04
CA CYS A 92 4.88 26.92 15.80
C CYS A 92 4.39 28.34 16.05
N PHE A 93 3.95 29.02 14.98
CA PHE A 93 3.58 30.44 14.98
C PHE A 93 2.62 30.84 16.12
N PRO A 94 1.50 30.14 16.38
CA PRO A 94 0.60 30.51 17.47
C PRO A 94 1.24 30.50 18.86
N CYS A 95 2.16 29.56 19.15
CA CYS A 95 2.75 29.38 20.48
C CYS A 95 4.21 29.83 20.56
N SER A 96 4.75 30.40 19.49
CA SER A 96 6.15 30.83 19.37
C SER A 96 7.16 29.74 19.80
N GLY A 97 6.87 28.48 19.50
CA GLY A 97 7.74 27.36 19.86
C GLY A 97 7.52 26.74 21.24
N SER A 98 6.67 27.32 22.10
CA SER A 98 6.52 26.84 23.49
C SER A 98 5.75 25.52 23.62
N GLY A 99 4.97 25.14 22.60
CA GLY A 99 4.03 24.02 22.67
C GLY A 99 2.76 24.32 23.48
N ALA A 100 2.65 25.47 24.13
CA ALA A 100 1.53 25.82 25.01
C ALA A 100 1.06 27.27 24.83
N GLN A 101 -0.25 27.46 24.91
CA GLN A 101 -0.89 28.76 24.95
C GLN A 101 -1.14 29.18 26.39
N LYS A 102 -0.86 30.43 26.71
CA LYS A 102 -1.17 30.99 28.02
C LYS A 102 -2.69 30.90 28.27
N CYS A 103 -3.09 30.35 29.41
CA CYS A 103 -4.51 30.21 29.74
C CYS A 103 -5.14 31.61 29.85
N ARG A 104 -6.18 31.86 29.04
CA ARG A 104 -6.83 33.19 28.97
C ARG A 104 -7.64 33.52 30.22
N PHE A 105 -8.05 32.52 31.00
CA PHE A 105 -8.86 32.71 32.20
C PHE A 105 -8.03 33.16 33.41
N CYS A 106 -6.89 32.51 33.66
CA CYS A 106 -6.00 32.88 34.78
C CYS A 106 -4.79 33.71 34.34
N LEU A 107 -4.68 34.06 33.05
CA LEU A 107 -3.55 34.80 32.50
C LEU A 107 -2.20 34.20 32.94
N GLY A 108 -2.08 32.87 32.91
CA GLY A 108 -0.85 32.18 33.27
C GLY A 108 -0.63 31.89 34.75
N THR A 109 -1.44 32.41 35.67
CA THR A 109 -1.21 32.22 37.12
C THR A 109 -1.60 30.84 37.62
N GLY A 110 -2.50 30.15 36.92
CA GLY A 110 -3.05 28.86 37.36
C GLY A 110 -4.16 28.99 38.42
N SER A 111 -4.47 30.21 38.87
CA SER A 111 -5.53 30.46 39.86
C SER A 111 -6.46 31.58 39.42
N VAL A 112 -7.71 31.54 39.88
CA VAL A 112 -8.70 32.60 39.69
C VAL A 112 -9.10 33.14 41.05
N THR A 113 -8.95 34.45 41.23
CA THR A 113 -9.31 35.17 42.45
C THR A 113 -10.69 35.77 42.28
N VAL A 114 -11.61 35.44 43.19
CA VAL A 114 -12.97 36.01 43.23
C VAL A 114 -13.10 36.84 44.50
N GLU A 115 -13.62 38.05 44.40
CA GLU A 115 -13.96 38.87 45.57
C GLU A 115 -15.40 38.57 45.99
N LEU A 116 -15.60 38.07 47.21
CA LEU A 116 -16.92 37.67 47.72
C LEU A 116 -17.68 38.82 48.40
N GLY A 117 -17.09 40.03 48.41
CA GLY A 117 -17.59 41.17 49.16
C GLY A 117 -17.09 41.19 50.61
N GLY A 118 -17.12 42.35 51.26
CA GLY A 118 -16.65 42.49 52.65
C GLY A 118 -15.12 42.46 52.84
N GLY A 119 -14.35 42.54 51.76
CA GLY A 119 -12.88 42.47 51.79
C GLY A 119 -12.31 41.05 51.77
N GLU A 120 -13.17 40.04 51.70
CA GLU A 120 -12.77 38.64 51.56
C GLU A 120 -12.51 38.29 50.08
N THR A 121 -11.36 37.66 49.84
CA THR A 121 -10.99 37.15 48.51
C THR A 121 -10.76 35.65 48.61
N GLU A 122 -11.32 34.90 47.67
CA GLU A 122 -11.12 33.46 47.57
C GLU A 122 -10.29 33.16 46.33
N VAL A 123 -9.23 32.37 46.52
CA VAL A 123 -8.34 31.95 45.45
C VAL A 123 -8.63 30.50 45.14
N SER A 124 -9.17 30.25 43.95
CA SER A 124 -9.45 28.90 43.46
C SER A 124 -8.46 28.48 42.37
N ARG A 125 -8.27 27.17 42.20
CA ARG A 125 -7.53 26.63 41.05
C ARG A 125 -8.30 26.98 39.77
N CYS A 126 -7.60 27.44 38.75
CA CYS A 126 -8.23 27.73 37.46
C CYS A 126 -8.73 26.43 36.81
N ILE A 127 -10.04 26.27 36.74
CA ILE A 127 -10.71 25.09 36.16
C ILE A 127 -10.40 24.89 34.68
N ASN A 128 -10.09 25.98 33.96
CA ASN A 128 -9.87 25.89 32.52
C ASN A 128 -8.49 25.31 32.16
N CYS A 129 -7.50 25.40 33.04
CA CYS A 129 -6.17 24.82 32.81
C CYS A 129 -5.74 23.87 33.94
N ASP A 130 -6.67 23.48 34.81
CA ASP A 130 -6.41 22.65 36.00
C ASP A 130 -5.24 23.13 36.86
N GLY A 131 -4.99 24.44 36.89
CA GLY A 131 -3.88 25.05 37.62
C GLY A 131 -2.54 25.09 36.88
N ALA A 132 -2.43 24.58 35.66
CA ALA A 132 -1.18 24.57 34.89
C ALA A 132 -0.77 25.95 34.35
N GLY A 133 -1.68 26.93 34.33
CA GLY A 133 -1.42 28.27 33.76
C GLY A 133 -1.37 28.32 32.23
N GLY A 134 -1.33 27.19 31.55
CA GLY A 134 -1.33 27.09 30.09
C GLY A 134 -2.19 25.93 29.58
N LEU A 135 -2.54 25.99 28.30
CA LEU A 135 -3.22 24.93 27.56
C LEU A 135 -2.29 24.45 26.46
N THR A 136 -2.29 23.15 26.19
CA THR A 136 -1.54 22.60 25.04
C THR A 136 -1.95 23.31 23.75
N CYS A 137 -0.97 23.77 22.98
CA CYS A 137 -1.24 24.42 21.70
C CYS A 137 -1.80 23.37 20.73
N THR A 138 -3.06 23.56 20.32
CA THR A 138 -3.76 22.64 19.40
C THR A 138 -3.12 22.56 18.02
N THR A 139 -2.45 23.64 17.57
CA THR A 139 -1.80 23.70 16.25
C THR A 139 -0.58 22.79 16.16
N CYS A 140 0.22 22.68 17.22
CA CYS A 140 1.42 21.82 17.25
C CYS A 140 1.28 20.60 18.17
N GLN A 141 0.11 20.42 18.79
CA GLN A 141 -0.18 19.35 19.75
C GLN A 141 0.88 19.24 20.86
N GLY A 142 1.43 20.36 21.32
CA GLY A 142 2.46 20.38 22.36
C GLY A 142 3.90 20.27 21.89
N SER A 143 4.16 19.95 20.61
CA SER A 143 5.53 19.81 20.11
C SER A 143 6.31 21.13 20.04
N GLY A 144 5.60 22.26 19.94
CA GLY A 144 6.22 23.55 19.67
C GLY A 144 6.70 23.72 18.22
N ILE A 145 6.62 22.69 17.39
CA ILE A 145 7.08 22.74 16.00
C ILE A 145 5.90 22.98 15.05
N GLN A 146 6.10 23.83 14.05
CA GLN A 146 5.09 24.13 13.05
C GLN A 146 4.82 22.89 12.18
N PRO A 147 3.55 22.50 11.95
CA PRO A 147 3.26 21.39 11.04
C PRO A 147 3.86 21.62 9.65
N ARG A 148 4.41 20.56 9.04
CA ARG A 148 5.16 20.63 7.76
C ARG A 148 4.38 21.25 6.60
N TYR A 149 3.05 21.22 6.61
CA TYR A 149 2.24 21.86 5.56
C TYR A 149 2.27 23.39 5.63
N LEU A 150 2.74 23.98 6.73
CA LEU A 150 2.98 25.43 6.89
C LEU A 150 4.47 25.79 6.95
N ASP A 151 5.35 24.80 6.79
CA ASP A 151 6.80 25.01 6.83
C ASP A 151 7.20 25.91 5.65
N ARG A 152 7.70 27.10 5.96
CA ARG A 152 8.13 28.06 4.95
C ARG A 152 9.44 27.54 4.36
N ARG A 153 9.43 27.07 3.11
CA ARG A 153 10.66 26.70 2.40
C ARG A 153 11.57 27.92 2.29
N GLU A 154 12.55 28.01 3.17
CA GLU A 154 13.71 28.84 2.97
C GLU A 154 14.59 28.12 1.95
N PHE A 155 14.60 28.61 0.71
CA PHE A 155 15.67 28.27 -0.21
C PHE A 155 16.92 28.91 0.38
N LYS A 156 17.82 28.08 0.94
CA LYS A 156 19.20 28.51 1.09
C LYS A 156 19.72 28.66 -0.32
N ASP A 157 20.01 29.90 -0.71
CA ASP A 157 20.83 30.18 -1.87
C ASP A 157 22.22 29.66 -1.51
N ASP A 158 22.63 28.55 -2.12
CA ASP A 158 24.01 28.05 -2.01
C ASP A 158 24.88 28.97 -2.89
N ASP A 159 25.77 29.76 -2.25
CA ASP A 159 26.84 30.55 -2.88
C ASP A 159 27.96 29.67 -3.48
#